data_AF-A0A9X3J763-F1
#
_entry.id   AF-A0A9X3J763-F1
#
_cell.length_a   1.000
_cell.length_b   1.000
_cell.length_c   1.000
_cell.angle_alpha   90.00
_cell.angle_beta   90.00
_cell.angle_gamma   90.00
#
_symmetry.space_group_name_H-M   'P 1'
#
loop_
_entity.id
_entity.type
_entity.pdbx_description
1 polymer ?
#
loop_
_entity_poly.entity_id
_entity_poly.type
_entity_poly.pdbx_seq_one_letter_code
_entity_poly.pdbx_strand_id
1 'polypeptide(L)'
;MKQNTSKLLFAGSWLINLILPFFVFGVFKDSFLRIYYNSDTLYLASVYKDVFVDGTGFQGWNLNGAPNFFPDMLMYFVIRFFTGDFRIAYIIFSAVQYNLLVFLLGSLFRGINSKVSLNYITLFNLLFPVYLLATILHGSFQYTFDVFSQSYHNGCFINSLLAINFFFRYLTREKKSYLIYMLVFVFLGAFNDRLFIVTFVAPAIALFVINVVWIKKKTITRSTLLALGVAIIALLAFIATKRNSVYECIDLGEKFMNFSNAGPSFQNMLKQHTDFIVRTDLRGLVTGLTIFSFFTLLGLFFMIARKTSWFKQAKQNELIAALFIVFSLSSVFLTLFTPVVNGYYLGPSCIRYTTFSFFLSLFNVVFIVYYLTGMKEGVRWQHPVIGVLLLFYGVVVVFTVQSKPVFETITKVATYYPEKVKAVDEFTQKHKVQYGVAGYWDAKYTTMFSKNEVRVYTAINEKLNLWYHVMNSNWYYKHDKGKYKDPEFRFVILSPEKFKTTREIFGEPIDSMQVEKGSFIYLIHEFEYDRETRKPRPINWIE
;
A
#
# COMPACT_ATOMS: atom_id res chain seq x y z
N MET A 1 -40.24 -0.61 11.92
CA MET A 1 -39.23 -0.27 12.95
C MET A 1 -37.88 -0.97 12.77
N LYS A 2 -37.79 -2.32 12.77
CA LYS A 2 -36.48 -3.04 12.70
C LYS A 2 -35.58 -2.66 11.51
N GLN A 3 -36.15 -2.51 10.31
CA GLN A 3 -35.39 -2.13 9.12
C GLN A 3 -34.79 -0.72 9.21
N ASN A 4 -35.49 0.21 9.87
CA ASN A 4 -35.00 1.58 10.06
C ASN A 4 -33.84 1.60 11.07
N THR A 5 -33.92 0.80 12.13
CA THR A 5 -32.82 0.66 13.11
C THR A 5 -31.55 0.13 12.45
N SER A 6 -31.62 -0.94 11.63
CA SER A 6 -30.45 -1.48 10.93
C SER A 6 -29.82 -0.47 9.95
N LYS A 7 -30.65 0.33 9.25
CA LYS A 7 -30.15 1.40 8.36
C LYS A 7 -29.42 2.50 9.15
N LEU A 8 -29.98 2.92 10.28
CA LEU A 8 -29.36 3.92 11.16
C LEU A 8 -28.02 3.44 11.72
N LEU A 9 -27.97 2.21 12.24
CA LEU A 9 -26.74 1.62 12.76
C LEU A 9 -25.67 1.46 11.67
N PHE A 10 -26.08 1.05 10.46
CA PHE A 10 -25.19 0.98 9.31
C PHE A 10 -24.62 2.36 8.94
N ALA A 11 -25.45 3.40 8.90
CA ALA A 11 -25.00 4.77 8.66
C ALA A 11 -24.02 5.26 9.75
N GLY A 12 -24.32 4.97 11.01
CA GLY A 12 -23.40 5.25 12.13
C GLY A 12 -22.04 4.57 11.96
N SER A 13 -22.01 3.29 11.55
CA SER A 13 -20.74 2.59 11.29
C SER A 13 -19.92 3.23 10.15
N TRP A 14 -20.59 3.74 9.11
CA TRP A 14 -19.90 4.45 8.04
C TRP A 14 -19.34 5.79 8.50
N LEU A 15 -20.09 6.53 9.32
CA LEU A 15 -19.58 7.78 9.91
C LEU A 15 -18.29 7.56 10.69
N ILE A 16 -18.21 6.47 11.48
CA ILE A 16 -16.98 6.06 12.17
C ILE A 16 -15.84 5.81 11.19
N ASN A 17 -16.05 5.04 10.13
CA ASN A 17 -15.02 4.73 9.13
C ASN A 17 -14.56 5.96 8.32
N LEU A 18 -15.45 6.94 8.12
CA LEU A 18 -15.12 8.19 7.45
C LEU A 18 -14.24 9.08 8.32
N ILE A 19 -14.49 9.11 9.63
CA ILE A 19 -13.82 10.03 10.56
C ILE A 19 -12.49 9.46 11.09
N LEU A 20 -12.44 8.17 11.45
CA LEU A 20 -11.26 7.59 12.13
C LEU A 20 -9.92 7.71 11.36
N PRO A 21 -9.86 7.62 10.02
CA PRO A 21 -8.63 7.92 9.27
C PRO A 21 -8.02 9.29 9.62
N PHE A 22 -8.86 10.32 9.77
CA PHE A 22 -8.41 11.66 10.15
C PHE A 22 -7.87 11.71 11.59
N PHE A 23 -8.43 10.91 12.48
CA PHE A 23 -7.95 10.79 13.86
C PHE A 23 -6.58 10.13 13.94
N VAL A 24 -6.23 9.23 13.01
CA VAL A 24 -4.86 8.72 12.91
C VAL A 24 -3.88 9.86 12.66
N PHE A 25 -4.18 10.75 11.71
CA PHE A 25 -3.37 11.96 11.48
C PHE A 25 -3.39 12.92 12.68
N GLY A 26 -4.51 13.02 13.39
CA GLY A 26 -4.66 13.82 14.61
C GLY A 26 -3.77 13.40 15.79
N VAL A 27 -3.17 12.21 15.73
CA VAL A 27 -2.24 11.71 16.76
C VAL A 27 -0.80 11.56 16.25
N PHE A 28 -0.48 12.13 15.09
CA PHE A 28 0.85 12.02 14.50
C PHE A 28 1.94 12.65 15.38
N LYS A 29 3.06 11.93 15.48
CA LYS A 29 4.32 12.41 16.05
C LYS A 29 5.27 12.74 14.91
N ASP A 30 6.31 13.53 15.19
CA ASP A 30 7.32 13.90 14.18
C ASP A 30 8.05 12.68 13.60
N SER A 31 8.22 11.62 14.40
CA SER A 31 8.76 10.35 13.92
C SER A 31 7.86 9.66 12.88
N PHE A 32 6.54 9.87 12.92
CA PHE A 32 5.62 9.31 11.93
C PHE A 32 5.63 10.09 10.63
N LEU A 33 5.92 11.40 10.66
CA LEU A 33 6.02 12.21 9.45
C LEU A 33 7.12 11.71 8.51
N ARG A 34 8.26 11.25 9.04
CA ARG A 34 9.32 10.63 8.23
C ARG A 34 8.95 9.26 7.67
N ILE A 35 8.10 8.51 8.36
CA ILE A 35 7.57 7.25 7.84
C ILE A 35 6.53 7.54 6.75
N TYR A 36 5.67 8.53 6.95
CA TYR A 36 4.58 8.88 6.05
C TYR A 36 5.05 9.60 4.77
N TYR A 37 6.03 10.50 4.92
CA TYR A 37 6.68 11.23 3.84
C TYR A 37 8.13 10.78 3.71
N ASN A 38 8.36 9.82 2.82
CA ASN A 38 9.69 9.32 2.48
C ASN A 38 9.80 9.11 0.96
N SER A 39 10.98 8.83 0.45
CA SER A 39 11.20 8.69 -1.00
C SER A 39 10.40 7.58 -1.69
N ASP A 40 10.03 6.50 -0.97
CA ASP A 40 9.17 5.44 -1.52
C ASP A 40 7.73 5.93 -1.65
N THR A 41 7.19 6.49 -0.57
CA THR A 41 5.82 7.02 -0.55
C THR A 41 5.67 8.22 -1.47
N LEU A 42 6.69 9.07 -1.61
CA LEU A 42 6.74 10.24 -2.52
C LEU A 42 6.80 9.88 -4.01
N TYR A 43 6.83 8.60 -4.36
CA TYR A 43 6.82 8.13 -5.75
C TYR A 43 5.73 8.78 -6.60
N LEU A 44 4.45 8.53 -6.35
CA LEU A 44 3.39 9.05 -7.24
C LEU A 44 3.30 10.57 -7.18
N ALA A 45 3.65 11.19 -6.05
CA ALA A 45 3.76 12.64 -5.93
C ALA A 45 4.82 13.21 -6.86
N SER A 46 5.99 12.58 -6.91
CA SER A 46 7.09 12.98 -7.78
C SER A 46 6.78 12.75 -9.26
N VAL A 47 6.11 11.64 -9.62
CA VAL A 47 5.65 11.41 -10.99
C VAL A 47 4.63 12.48 -11.40
N TYR A 48 3.64 12.75 -10.55
CA TYR A 48 2.64 13.77 -10.85
C TYR A 48 3.28 15.15 -11.04
N LYS A 49 4.16 15.54 -10.13
CA LYS A 49 4.87 16.82 -10.19
C LYS A 49 5.68 16.92 -11.48
N ASP A 50 6.48 15.91 -11.81
CA ASP A 50 7.32 15.94 -13.00
C ASP A 50 6.53 16.00 -14.31
N VAL A 51 5.48 15.17 -14.42
CA VAL A 51 4.71 15.04 -15.65
C VAL A 51 3.76 16.22 -15.87
N PHE A 52 3.00 16.61 -14.84
CA PHE A 52 1.90 17.58 -14.99
C PHE A 52 2.24 18.99 -14.51
N VAL A 53 3.20 19.16 -13.60
CA VAL A 53 3.57 20.47 -13.06
C VAL A 53 4.85 21.00 -13.71
N ASP A 54 5.89 20.16 -13.78
CA ASP A 54 7.19 20.55 -14.31
C ASP A 54 7.28 20.35 -15.84
N GLY A 55 6.39 19.55 -16.44
CA GLY A 55 6.24 19.40 -17.89
C GLY A 55 7.32 18.56 -18.58
N THR A 56 8.05 17.72 -17.84
CA THR A 56 9.10 16.84 -18.37
C THR A 56 8.51 15.68 -19.19
N GLY A 57 7.31 15.24 -18.83
CA GLY A 57 6.62 14.10 -19.44
C GLY A 57 7.07 12.74 -18.89
N PHE A 58 6.45 11.66 -19.38
CA PHE A 58 6.77 10.30 -18.92
C PHE A 58 8.07 9.74 -19.50
N GLN A 59 8.56 10.29 -20.61
CA GLN A 59 9.80 9.85 -21.25
C GLN A 59 10.98 9.91 -20.26
N GLY A 60 11.70 8.81 -20.09
CA GLY A 60 12.87 8.72 -19.19
C GLY A 60 12.54 8.25 -17.77
N TRP A 61 11.27 8.01 -17.43
CA TRP A 61 10.90 7.48 -16.13
C TRP A 61 11.35 6.03 -15.94
N ASN A 62 12.02 5.80 -14.81
CA ASN A 62 12.38 4.49 -14.30
C ASN A 62 11.47 4.17 -13.11
N LEU A 63 10.30 3.60 -13.39
CA LEU A 63 9.26 3.25 -12.43
C LEU A 63 9.66 2.06 -11.56
N ASN A 64 8.96 1.86 -10.44
CA ASN A 64 9.16 0.69 -9.59
C ASN A 64 8.70 -0.61 -10.29
N GLY A 65 9.18 -1.76 -9.81
CA GLY A 65 8.84 -3.07 -10.40
C GLY A 65 7.36 -3.44 -10.29
N ALA A 66 6.61 -2.75 -9.42
CA ALA A 66 5.15 -2.78 -9.34
C ALA A 66 4.64 -1.36 -9.63
N PRO A 67 4.42 -0.97 -10.91
CA PRO A 67 4.21 0.43 -11.33
C PRO A 67 3.08 1.17 -10.61
N ASN A 68 2.14 0.45 -10.00
CA ASN A 68 1.01 0.99 -9.26
C ASN A 68 0.06 1.88 -10.09
N PHE A 69 0.00 1.65 -11.41
CA PHE A 69 -0.94 2.29 -12.33
C PHE A 69 -2.40 2.25 -11.86
N PHE A 70 -2.89 1.10 -11.36
CA PHE A 70 -4.29 0.96 -10.96
C PHE A 70 -4.49 0.16 -9.67
N PRO A 71 -5.35 0.65 -8.74
CA PRO A 71 -6.02 1.95 -8.72
C PRO A 71 -5.15 3.11 -8.17
N ASP A 72 -4.00 2.82 -7.55
CA ASP A 72 -3.26 3.81 -6.75
C ASP A 72 -2.90 5.08 -7.52
N MET A 73 -2.20 4.97 -8.65
CA MET A 73 -1.78 6.14 -9.45
C MET A 73 -3.00 6.92 -9.97
N LEU A 74 -3.99 6.25 -10.54
CA LEU A 74 -5.21 6.90 -11.01
C LEU A 74 -5.92 7.67 -9.88
N MET A 75 -6.15 7.00 -8.75
CA MET A 75 -6.82 7.59 -7.60
C MET A 75 -6.04 8.77 -7.04
N TYR A 76 -4.72 8.61 -6.87
CA TYR A 76 -3.87 9.68 -6.38
C TYR A 76 -3.83 10.88 -7.34
N PHE A 77 -3.71 10.65 -8.66
CA PHE A 77 -3.64 11.74 -9.65
C PHE A 77 -4.95 12.55 -9.70
N VAL A 78 -6.10 11.88 -9.63
CA VAL A 78 -7.39 12.56 -9.57
C VAL A 78 -7.49 13.42 -8.30
N ILE A 79 -7.12 12.87 -7.14
CA ILE A 79 -7.13 13.63 -5.88
C ILE A 79 -6.15 14.80 -5.96
N ARG A 80 -4.92 14.57 -6.42
CA ARG A 80 -3.87 15.58 -6.53
C ARG A 80 -4.24 16.70 -7.50
N PHE A 81 -4.98 16.40 -8.56
CA PHE A 81 -5.51 17.41 -9.48
C PHE A 81 -6.45 18.38 -8.78
N PHE A 82 -7.38 17.88 -7.96
CA PHE A 82 -8.33 18.73 -7.24
C PHE A 82 -7.73 19.44 -6.02
N THR A 83 -6.76 18.85 -5.33
CA THR A 83 -6.19 19.46 -4.12
C THR A 83 -5.14 20.52 -4.41
N GLY A 84 -4.46 20.48 -5.56
CA GLY A 84 -3.34 21.38 -5.89
C GLY A 84 -2.07 21.15 -5.05
N ASP A 85 -2.18 20.53 -3.88
CA ASP A 85 -1.11 20.25 -2.93
C ASP A 85 -0.98 18.73 -2.69
N PHE A 86 0.26 18.23 -2.68
CA PHE A 86 0.52 16.80 -2.50
C PHE A 86 0.32 16.34 -1.05
N ARG A 87 0.56 17.18 -0.05
CA ARG A 87 0.38 16.82 1.37
C ARG A 87 -1.09 16.61 1.68
N ILE A 88 -1.95 17.49 1.17
CA ILE A 88 -3.41 17.35 1.26
C ILE A 88 -3.87 16.12 0.46
N ALA A 89 -3.33 15.92 -0.76
CA ALA A 89 -3.66 14.75 -1.57
C ALA A 89 -3.38 13.43 -0.84
N TYR A 90 -2.30 13.36 -0.07
CA TYR A 90 -1.94 12.18 0.72
C TYR A 90 -2.99 11.86 1.78
N ILE A 91 -3.38 12.85 2.57
CA ILE A 91 -4.37 12.68 3.64
C ILE A 91 -5.70 12.19 3.04
N ILE A 92 -6.15 12.81 1.96
CA ILE A 92 -7.40 12.43 1.28
C ILE A 92 -7.28 11.03 0.65
N PHE A 93 -6.17 10.74 -0.04
CA PHE A 93 -5.91 9.42 -0.62
C PHE A 93 -5.96 8.32 0.45
N SER A 94 -5.28 8.54 1.58
CA SER A 94 -5.28 7.63 2.73
C SER A 94 -6.70 7.34 3.23
N ALA A 95 -7.56 8.35 3.36
CA ALA A 95 -8.95 8.19 3.78
C ALA A 95 -9.80 7.46 2.72
N VAL A 96 -9.64 7.80 1.44
CA VAL A 96 -10.38 7.18 0.33
C VAL A 96 -10.00 5.70 0.18
N GLN A 97 -8.70 5.38 0.20
CA GLN A 97 -8.20 4.01 0.12
C GLN A 97 -8.73 3.14 1.26
N TYR A 98 -8.66 3.63 2.50
CA TYR A 98 -9.20 2.95 3.68
C TYR A 98 -10.70 2.64 3.52
N ASN A 99 -11.50 3.65 3.15
CA ASN A 99 -12.94 3.48 3.00
C ASN A 99 -13.30 2.56 1.81
N LEU A 100 -12.51 2.59 0.74
CA LEU A 100 -12.66 1.65 -0.38
C LEU A 100 -12.41 0.20 0.06
N LEU A 101 -11.38 -0.05 0.89
CA LEU A 101 -11.14 -1.38 1.46
C LEU A 101 -12.30 -1.87 2.32
N VAL A 102 -12.80 -1.02 3.24
CA VAL A 102 -13.99 -1.32 4.07
C VAL A 102 -15.19 -1.64 3.18
N PHE A 103 -15.44 -0.81 2.16
CA PHE A 103 -16.54 -1.03 1.21
C PHE A 103 -16.42 -2.38 0.49
N LEU A 104 -15.25 -2.68 -0.08
CA LEU A 104 -15.05 -3.86 -0.90
C LEU A 104 -15.11 -5.15 -0.09
N LEU A 105 -14.48 -5.17 1.09
CA LEU A 105 -14.59 -6.29 2.04
C LEU A 105 -16.04 -6.47 2.50
N GLY A 106 -16.70 -5.40 2.95
CA GLY A 106 -18.11 -5.46 3.35
C GLY A 106 -19.03 -5.92 2.21
N SER A 107 -18.70 -5.58 0.96
CA SER A 107 -19.47 -5.98 -0.22
C SER A 107 -19.36 -7.48 -0.54
N LEU A 108 -18.34 -8.18 -0.04
CA LEU A 108 -18.19 -9.64 -0.18
C LEU A 108 -19.38 -10.37 0.43
N PHE A 109 -19.93 -9.89 1.55
CA PHE A 109 -21.14 -10.44 2.13
C PHE A 109 -22.28 -10.51 1.10
N ARG A 110 -22.45 -9.45 0.30
CA ARG A 110 -23.48 -9.39 -0.77
C ARG A 110 -23.10 -10.20 -2.01
N GLY A 111 -21.80 -10.39 -2.26
CA GLY A 111 -21.30 -11.32 -3.26
C GLY A 111 -21.65 -12.77 -2.90
N ILE A 112 -21.51 -13.15 -1.63
CA ILE A 112 -21.82 -14.49 -1.11
C ILE A 112 -23.33 -14.70 -0.99
N ASN A 113 -24.05 -13.73 -0.44
CA ASN A 113 -25.49 -13.77 -0.32
C ASN A 113 -26.10 -12.37 -0.53
N SER A 114 -26.83 -12.19 -1.63
CA SER A 114 -27.49 -10.92 -1.97
C SER A 114 -28.51 -10.44 -0.94
N LYS A 115 -29.02 -11.32 -0.07
CA LYS A 115 -30.00 -11.02 0.99
C LYS A 115 -29.38 -10.86 2.38
N VAL A 116 -28.06 -10.77 2.49
CA VAL A 116 -27.39 -10.58 3.78
C VAL A 116 -27.91 -9.35 4.51
N SER A 117 -28.14 -9.49 5.83
CA SER A 117 -28.56 -8.37 6.67
C SER A 117 -27.47 -7.30 6.77
N LEU A 118 -27.89 -6.02 6.79
CA LEU A 118 -27.00 -4.89 7.06
C LEU A 118 -26.27 -5.03 8.39
N ASN A 119 -26.82 -5.77 9.37
CA ASN A 119 -26.19 -5.92 10.68
C ASN A 119 -24.82 -6.62 10.59
N TYR A 120 -24.63 -7.62 9.72
CA TYR A 120 -23.32 -8.27 9.56
C TYR A 120 -22.31 -7.34 8.91
N ILE A 121 -22.74 -6.57 7.90
CA ILE A 121 -21.88 -5.56 7.28
C ILE A 121 -21.53 -4.46 8.30
N THR A 122 -22.49 -4.06 9.15
CA THR A 122 -22.28 -3.09 10.23
C THR A 122 -21.29 -3.61 11.27
N LEU A 123 -21.40 -4.87 11.69
CA LEU A 123 -20.43 -5.49 12.60
C LEU A 123 -19.03 -5.51 12.00
N PHE A 124 -18.89 -5.84 10.70
CA PHE A 124 -17.60 -5.77 10.03
C PHE A 124 -17.06 -4.32 9.95
N ASN A 125 -17.90 -3.36 9.57
CA ASN A 125 -17.55 -1.94 9.55
C ASN A 125 -17.08 -1.45 10.93
N LEU A 126 -17.55 -2.04 12.02
CA LEU A 126 -17.12 -1.70 13.38
C LEU A 126 -15.95 -2.56 13.88
N LEU A 127 -15.63 -3.69 13.24
CA LEU A 127 -14.47 -4.49 13.60
C LEU A 127 -13.21 -4.04 12.85
N PHE A 128 -13.34 -3.67 11.56
CA PHE A 128 -12.21 -3.26 10.74
C PHE A 128 -11.40 -2.07 11.32
N PRO A 129 -12.02 -1.03 11.91
CA PRO A 129 -11.28 0.10 12.49
C PRO A 129 -10.47 -0.24 13.74
N VAL A 130 -10.63 -1.42 14.35
CA VAL A 130 -9.74 -1.90 15.43
C VAL A 130 -8.27 -1.85 14.99
N TYR A 131 -8.01 -2.07 13.69
CA TYR A 131 -6.69 -1.92 13.11
C TYR A 131 -6.15 -0.48 13.26
N LEU A 132 -6.97 0.54 13.00
CA LEU A 132 -6.58 1.96 13.15
C LEU A 132 -6.35 2.36 14.61
N LEU A 133 -7.09 1.75 15.53
CA LEU A 133 -6.96 2.02 16.95
C LEU A 133 -5.57 1.67 17.49
N ALA A 134 -4.82 0.75 16.85
CA ALA A 134 -3.44 0.46 17.20
C ALA A 134 -2.54 1.71 17.14
N THR A 135 -2.83 2.64 16.23
CA THR A 135 -2.11 3.91 16.15
C THR A 135 -2.70 4.95 17.10
N ILE A 136 -4.03 5.08 17.15
CA ILE A 136 -4.71 6.09 17.97
C ILE A 136 -4.40 5.90 19.46
N LEU A 137 -4.47 4.65 19.94
CA LEU A 137 -4.32 4.31 21.35
C LEU A 137 -2.87 3.93 21.72
N HIS A 138 -2.13 3.25 20.83
CA HIS A 138 -0.79 2.73 21.16
C HIS A 138 0.36 3.32 20.33
N GLY A 139 0.09 4.30 19.46
CA GLY A 139 1.13 4.94 18.65
C GLY A 139 1.85 3.99 17.69
N SER A 140 1.22 2.88 17.27
CA SER A 140 1.84 1.89 16.38
C SER A 140 1.68 2.24 14.91
N PHE A 141 2.08 3.45 14.48
CA PHE A 141 1.83 3.92 13.11
C PHE A 141 2.46 3.03 12.03
N GLN A 142 3.67 2.51 12.25
CA GLN A 142 4.30 1.57 11.31
C GLN A 142 3.43 0.34 11.02
N TYR A 143 2.62 -0.10 12.00
CA TYR A 143 1.69 -1.21 11.83
C TYR A 143 0.53 -0.83 10.92
N THR A 144 -0.04 0.37 11.08
CA THR A 144 -1.18 0.83 10.26
C THR A 144 -0.78 1.51 8.97
N PHE A 145 0.50 1.85 8.81
CA PHE A 145 1.02 2.67 7.73
C PHE A 145 0.62 2.14 6.35
N ASP A 146 0.63 0.81 6.18
CA ASP A 146 0.31 0.18 4.90
C ASP A 146 -1.09 0.52 4.41
N VAL A 147 -2.09 0.69 5.29
CA VAL A 147 -3.47 1.05 4.87
C VAL A 147 -3.55 2.48 4.31
N PHE A 148 -2.61 3.33 4.70
CA PHE A 148 -2.61 4.76 4.38
C PHE A 148 -1.61 5.13 3.28
N SER A 149 -0.55 4.36 3.12
CA SER A 149 0.48 4.65 2.13
C SER A 149 -0.03 4.35 0.71
N GLN A 150 0.38 5.21 -0.22
CA GLN A 150 0.21 4.97 -1.64
C GLN A 150 1.37 4.13 -2.16
N SER A 151 1.15 3.31 -3.19
CA SER A 151 2.22 2.53 -3.83
C SER A 151 2.87 1.44 -2.97
N TYR A 152 2.21 1.04 -1.88
CA TYR A 152 2.60 -0.09 -1.01
C TYR A 152 1.65 -1.27 -1.23
N HIS A 153 1.43 -1.65 -2.49
CA HIS A 153 0.73 -2.86 -2.91
C HIS A 153 -0.77 -2.97 -2.52
N ASN A 154 -1.37 -1.99 -1.83
CA ASN A 154 -2.81 -2.02 -1.54
C ASN A 154 -3.66 -2.08 -2.81
N GLY A 155 -3.21 -1.43 -3.89
CA GLY A 155 -3.89 -1.51 -5.18
C GLY A 155 -4.05 -2.94 -5.71
N CYS A 156 -3.04 -3.80 -5.48
CA CYS A 156 -3.11 -5.22 -5.78
C CYS A 156 -4.22 -5.92 -4.98
N PHE A 157 -4.31 -5.66 -3.69
CA PHE A 157 -5.35 -6.23 -2.83
C PHE A 157 -6.75 -5.71 -3.20
N ILE A 158 -6.88 -4.43 -3.54
CA ILE A 158 -8.13 -3.85 -4.05
C ILE A 158 -8.59 -4.56 -5.33
N ASN A 159 -7.69 -4.78 -6.30
CA ASN A 159 -8.00 -5.56 -7.50
C ASN A 159 -8.42 -7.00 -7.16
N SER A 160 -7.78 -7.61 -6.16
CA SER A 160 -8.10 -8.97 -5.72
C SER A 160 -9.51 -9.04 -5.14
N LEU A 161 -9.89 -8.05 -4.32
CA LEU A 161 -11.23 -7.91 -3.74
C LEU A 161 -12.29 -7.63 -4.81
N LEU A 162 -11.98 -6.79 -5.81
CA LEU A 162 -12.87 -6.53 -6.94
C LEU A 162 -13.10 -7.81 -7.76
N ALA A 163 -12.02 -8.50 -8.14
CA ALA A 163 -12.09 -9.73 -8.90
C ALA A 163 -12.93 -10.81 -8.18
N ILE A 164 -12.67 -11.08 -6.89
CA ILE A 164 -13.42 -12.10 -6.15
C ILE A 164 -14.88 -11.68 -5.88
N ASN A 165 -15.16 -10.39 -5.66
CA ASN A 165 -16.53 -9.89 -5.55
C ASN A 165 -17.33 -10.13 -6.84
N PHE A 166 -16.75 -9.78 -7.98
CA PHE A 166 -17.40 -9.97 -9.27
C PHE A 166 -17.52 -11.45 -9.64
N PHE A 167 -16.55 -12.28 -9.28
CA PHE A 167 -16.64 -13.73 -9.38
C PHE A 167 -17.86 -14.28 -8.61
N PHE A 168 -18.03 -13.94 -7.34
CA PHE A 168 -19.18 -14.41 -6.56
C PHE A 168 -20.52 -13.85 -7.05
N ARG A 169 -20.57 -12.60 -7.51
CA ARG A 169 -21.77 -12.03 -8.14
C ARG A 169 -22.12 -12.70 -9.46
N TYR A 170 -21.12 -13.07 -10.25
CA TYR A 170 -21.31 -13.88 -11.45
C TYR A 170 -21.87 -15.25 -11.08
N LEU A 171 -21.31 -15.93 -10.08
CA LEU A 171 -21.82 -17.22 -9.63
C LEU A 171 -23.24 -17.14 -9.04
N THR A 172 -23.62 -16.01 -8.44
CA THR A 172 -24.96 -15.80 -7.85
C THR A 172 -26.01 -15.43 -8.90
N ARG A 173 -25.67 -14.53 -9.83
CA ARG A 173 -26.63 -13.88 -10.74
C ARG A 173 -26.50 -14.31 -12.20
N GLU A 174 -25.43 -15.02 -12.54
CA GLU A 174 -25.09 -15.51 -13.89
C GLU A 174 -25.05 -14.44 -14.99
N LYS A 175 -24.95 -13.16 -14.60
CA LYS A 175 -24.82 -12.04 -15.54
C LYS A 175 -23.41 -11.96 -16.10
N LYS A 176 -23.26 -12.08 -17.42
CA LYS A 176 -21.98 -12.00 -18.14
C LYS A 176 -21.18 -10.72 -17.85
N SER A 177 -21.85 -9.60 -17.56
CA SER A 177 -21.18 -8.36 -17.18
C SER A 177 -20.28 -8.52 -15.95
N TYR A 178 -20.68 -9.31 -14.96
CA TYR A 178 -19.85 -9.57 -13.78
C TYR A 178 -18.63 -10.41 -14.13
N LEU A 179 -18.74 -11.36 -15.06
CA LEU A 179 -17.58 -12.10 -15.56
C LEU A 179 -16.60 -11.15 -16.28
N ILE A 180 -17.11 -10.24 -17.13
CA ILE A 180 -16.27 -9.25 -17.82
C ILE A 180 -15.54 -8.36 -16.81
N TYR A 181 -16.25 -7.80 -15.82
CA TYR A 181 -15.63 -6.98 -14.78
C TYR A 181 -14.58 -7.76 -13.98
N MET A 182 -14.86 -9.02 -13.61
CA MET A 182 -13.86 -9.88 -12.98
C MET A 182 -12.60 -10.00 -13.85
N LEU A 183 -12.74 -10.32 -15.15
CA LEU A 183 -11.60 -10.48 -16.04
C LEU A 183 -10.80 -9.17 -16.23
N VAL A 184 -11.49 -8.02 -16.28
CA VAL A 184 -10.84 -6.70 -16.32
C VAL A 184 -9.96 -6.50 -15.08
N PHE A 185 -10.48 -6.74 -13.87
CA PHE A 185 -9.69 -6.56 -12.64
C PHE A 185 -8.59 -7.61 -12.46
N VAL A 186 -8.75 -8.81 -13.04
CA VAL A 186 -7.66 -9.79 -13.13
C VAL A 186 -6.54 -9.29 -14.04
N PHE A 187 -6.89 -8.73 -15.20
CA PHE A 187 -5.91 -8.14 -16.10
C PHE A 187 -5.18 -6.97 -15.44
N LEU A 188 -5.93 -6.01 -14.90
CA LEU A 188 -5.38 -4.83 -14.22
C LEU A 188 -4.50 -5.23 -13.04
N GLY A 189 -4.95 -6.15 -12.19
CA GLY A 189 -4.19 -6.62 -11.04
C GLY A 189 -2.85 -7.26 -11.43
N ALA A 190 -2.88 -8.25 -12.34
CA ALA A 190 -1.69 -8.99 -12.77
C ALA A 190 -0.71 -8.15 -13.60
N PHE A 191 -1.20 -7.18 -14.38
CA PHE A 191 -0.37 -6.23 -15.12
C PHE A 191 0.31 -5.21 -14.19
N ASN A 192 -0.39 -4.81 -13.11
CA ASN A 192 0.04 -3.74 -12.23
C ASN A 192 1.05 -4.19 -11.16
N ASP A 193 0.84 -5.37 -10.57
CA ASP A 193 1.61 -5.84 -9.43
C ASP A 193 1.66 -7.37 -9.37
N ARG A 194 2.87 -7.93 -9.32
CA ARG A 194 3.07 -9.39 -9.26
C ARG A 194 2.57 -10.01 -7.96
N LEU A 195 2.40 -9.25 -6.88
CA LEU A 195 1.75 -9.75 -5.67
C LEU A 195 0.31 -10.20 -5.94
N PHE A 196 -0.30 -9.78 -7.05
CA PHE A 196 -1.64 -10.21 -7.45
C PHE A 196 -1.70 -11.73 -7.68
N ILE A 197 -0.57 -12.31 -8.07
CA ILE A 197 -0.44 -13.77 -8.19
C ILE A 197 -0.71 -14.43 -6.84
N VAL A 198 -0.13 -13.88 -5.77
CA VAL A 198 -0.22 -14.41 -4.41
C VAL A 198 -1.60 -14.12 -3.80
N THR A 199 -2.14 -12.93 -4.02
CA THR A 199 -3.38 -12.48 -3.37
C THR A 199 -4.65 -13.00 -4.05
N PHE A 200 -4.61 -13.31 -5.36
CA PHE A 200 -5.78 -13.76 -6.12
C PHE A 200 -5.54 -14.98 -7.01
N VAL A 201 -4.52 -14.98 -7.88
CA VAL A 201 -4.36 -16.03 -8.91
C VAL A 201 -4.15 -17.41 -8.26
N ALA A 202 -3.24 -17.53 -7.31
CA ALA A 202 -2.97 -18.77 -6.59
C ALA A 202 -4.18 -19.25 -5.74
N PRO A 203 -4.88 -18.38 -4.98
CA PRO A 203 -6.18 -18.72 -4.40
C PRO A 203 -7.22 -19.18 -5.42
N ALA A 204 -7.29 -18.59 -6.61
CA ALA A 204 -8.19 -19.02 -7.68
C ALA A 204 -7.82 -20.41 -8.25
N ILE A 205 -6.52 -20.77 -8.27
CA ILE A 205 -6.09 -22.14 -8.57
C ILE A 205 -6.62 -23.11 -7.51
N ALA A 206 -6.58 -22.76 -6.23
CA ALA A 206 -7.18 -23.58 -5.17
C ALA A 206 -8.69 -23.78 -5.41
N LEU A 207 -9.42 -22.73 -5.80
CA LEU A 207 -10.83 -22.85 -6.18
C LEU A 207 -11.04 -23.80 -7.36
N PHE A 208 -10.18 -23.74 -8.38
CA PHE A 208 -10.23 -24.64 -9.53
C PHE A 208 -10.02 -26.10 -9.11
N VAL A 209 -8.99 -26.38 -8.31
CA VAL A 209 -8.69 -27.74 -7.81
C VAL A 209 -9.87 -28.30 -7.01
N ILE A 210 -10.39 -27.53 -6.05
CA ILE A 210 -11.55 -27.95 -5.25
C ILE A 210 -12.78 -28.18 -6.13
N ASN A 211 -12.96 -27.37 -7.17
CA ASN A 211 -14.06 -27.57 -8.10
C ASN A 211 -13.89 -28.84 -8.94
N VAL A 212 -12.69 -29.16 -9.43
CA VAL A 212 -12.48 -30.39 -10.22
C VAL A 212 -12.66 -31.64 -9.37
N VAL A 213 -12.14 -31.63 -8.14
CA VAL A 213 -12.14 -32.81 -7.27
C VAL A 213 -13.52 -33.05 -6.65
N TRP A 214 -14.20 -32.03 -6.13
CA TRP A 214 -15.43 -32.19 -5.33
C TRP A 214 -16.70 -31.60 -5.96
N ILE A 215 -16.67 -30.33 -6.40
CA ILE A 215 -17.91 -29.59 -6.76
C ILE A 215 -18.41 -29.92 -8.17
N LYS A 216 -17.49 -30.08 -9.13
CA LYS A 216 -17.69 -30.43 -10.53
C LYS A 216 -18.65 -29.52 -11.31
N LYS A 217 -18.65 -28.21 -11.03
CA LYS A 217 -19.47 -27.23 -11.78
C LYS A 217 -18.69 -26.60 -12.94
N LYS A 218 -19.24 -26.76 -14.15
CA LYS A 218 -18.66 -26.21 -15.40
C LYS A 218 -18.49 -24.69 -15.36
N THR A 219 -19.45 -23.97 -14.77
CA THR A 219 -19.39 -22.49 -14.64
C THR A 219 -18.14 -22.07 -13.89
N ILE A 220 -17.85 -22.70 -12.73
CA ILE A 220 -16.67 -22.41 -11.92
C ILE A 220 -15.40 -22.70 -12.72
N THR A 221 -15.26 -23.92 -13.25
CA THR A 221 -14.13 -24.33 -14.10
C THR A 221 -13.84 -23.33 -15.21
N ARG A 222 -14.88 -22.94 -15.97
CA ARG A 222 -14.71 -22.01 -17.10
C ARG A 222 -14.25 -20.64 -16.61
N SER A 223 -14.89 -20.08 -15.59
CA SER A 223 -14.53 -18.75 -15.08
C SER A 223 -13.14 -18.70 -14.46
N THR A 224 -12.71 -19.75 -13.75
CA THR A 224 -11.35 -19.82 -13.18
C THR A 224 -10.30 -19.97 -14.29
N LEU A 225 -10.53 -20.84 -15.29
CA LEU A 225 -9.60 -20.99 -16.41
C LEU A 225 -9.47 -19.70 -17.23
N LEU A 226 -10.57 -18.97 -17.45
CA LEU A 226 -10.53 -17.65 -18.08
C LEU A 226 -9.73 -16.64 -17.26
N ALA A 227 -9.92 -16.63 -15.92
CA ALA A 227 -9.12 -15.77 -15.04
C ALA A 227 -7.62 -16.10 -15.14
N LEU A 228 -7.25 -17.38 -15.14
CA LEU A 228 -5.86 -17.80 -15.30
C LEU A 228 -5.29 -17.38 -16.66
N GLY A 229 -6.04 -17.60 -17.76
CA GLY A 229 -5.63 -17.17 -19.09
C GLY A 229 -5.42 -15.65 -19.18
N VAL A 230 -6.34 -14.86 -18.61
CA VAL A 230 -6.21 -13.40 -18.59
C VAL A 230 -5.04 -12.94 -17.71
N ALA A 231 -4.78 -13.59 -16.58
CA ALA A 231 -3.62 -13.28 -15.75
C ALA A 231 -2.31 -13.54 -16.50
N ILE A 232 -2.22 -14.64 -17.27
CA ILE A 232 -1.05 -14.92 -18.12
C ILE A 232 -0.89 -13.84 -19.20
N ILE A 233 -1.96 -13.47 -19.90
CA ILE A 233 -1.93 -12.41 -20.91
C ILE A 233 -1.46 -11.08 -20.30
N ALA A 234 -1.95 -10.73 -19.11
CA ALA A 234 -1.55 -9.52 -18.40
C ALA A 234 -0.06 -9.53 -18.02
N LEU A 235 0.47 -10.66 -17.54
CA LEU A 235 1.90 -10.81 -17.25
C LEU A 235 2.76 -10.70 -18.51
N LEU A 236 2.33 -11.30 -19.63
CA LEU A 236 3.01 -11.17 -20.91
C LEU A 236 2.97 -9.73 -21.41
N ALA A 237 1.84 -9.04 -21.29
CA ALA A 237 1.71 -7.62 -21.63
C ALA A 237 2.63 -6.76 -20.77
N PHE A 238 2.73 -7.04 -19.46
CA PHE A 238 3.68 -6.36 -18.59
C PHE A 238 5.12 -6.59 -19.03
N ILE A 239 5.51 -7.83 -19.33
CA ILE A 239 6.86 -8.14 -19.81
C ILE A 239 7.17 -7.42 -21.14
N ALA A 240 6.20 -7.35 -22.05
CA ALA A 240 6.35 -6.66 -23.33
C ALA A 240 6.45 -5.13 -23.19
N THR A 241 5.85 -4.55 -22.15
CA THR A 241 5.75 -3.10 -21.98
C THR A 241 6.65 -2.53 -20.88
N LYS A 242 7.25 -3.36 -20.02
CA LYS A 242 8.10 -2.91 -18.91
C LYS A 242 9.36 -2.16 -19.35
N ARG A 243 9.77 -2.27 -20.61
CA ARG A 243 10.87 -1.51 -21.21
C ARG A 243 10.41 -0.99 -22.56
N ASN A 244 10.01 0.26 -22.60
CA ASN A 244 9.61 0.92 -23.83
C ASN A 244 10.24 2.32 -23.91
N SER A 245 10.05 3.02 -25.03
CA SER A 245 10.64 4.35 -25.27
C SER A 245 10.08 5.44 -24.35
N VAL A 246 8.94 5.20 -23.71
CA VAL A 246 8.31 6.12 -22.76
C VAL A 246 8.83 5.88 -21.35
N TYR A 247 8.80 4.64 -20.85
CA TYR A 247 9.25 4.35 -19.49
C TYR A 247 9.90 2.97 -19.37
N GLU A 248 10.69 2.80 -18.32
CA GLU A 248 11.23 1.53 -17.86
C GLU A 248 10.70 1.22 -16.45
N CYS A 249 10.21 0.00 -16.21
CA CYS A 249 9.98 -0.51 -14.86
C CYS A 249 11.21 -1.32 -14.45
N ILE A 250 11.81 -0.93 -13.33
CA ILE A 250 12.99 -1.62 -12.79
C ILE A 250 12.70 -3.09 -12.48
N ASP A 251 13.68 -3.95 -12.73
CA ASP A 251 13.59 -5.35 -12.33
C ASP A 251 13.73 -5.50 -10.80
N LEU A 252 13.16 -6.59 -10.27
CA LEU A 252 13.22 -6.92 -8.83
C LEU A 252 14.64 -7.31 -8.37
N GLY A 253 15.58 -7.52 -9.30
CA GLY A 253 16.98 -7.87 -9.04
C GLY A 253 17.16 -9.19 -8.29
N GLU A 254 18.28 -9.30 -7.58
CA GLU A 254 18.67 -10.47 -6.75
C GLU A 254 17.75 -10.72 -5.54
N LYS A 255 16.75 -9.86 -5.33
CA LYS A 255 15.82 -9.95 -4.19
C LYS A 255 14.72 -11.00 -4.38
N PHE A 256 14.66 -11.63 -5.56
CA PHE A 256 13.66 -12.63 -5.89
C PHE A 256 14.21 -14.05 -5.64
N MET A 257 13.47 -14.85 -4.87
CA MET A 257 13.73 -16.28 -4.60
C MET A 257 15.02 -16.55 -3.83
N ASN A 258 15.31 -15.78 -2.78
CA ASN A 258 16.46 -16.01 -1.90
C ASN A 258 16.15 -17.11 -0.86
N PHE A 259 15.97 -18.34 -1.31
CA PHE A 259 15.52 -19.46 -0.45
C PHE A 259 16.48 -19.79 0.70
N SER A 260 17.79 -19.51 0.56
CA SER A 260 18.75 -19.71 1.66
C SER A 260 18.43 -18.84 2.88
N ASN A 261 17.75 -17.70 2.65
CA ASN A 261 17.31 -16.79 3.70
C ASN A 261 15.88 -17.08 4.22
N ALA A 262 15.24 -18.17 3.80
CA ALA A 262 13.88 -18.51 4.25
C ALA A 262 13.82 -18.81 5.75
N GLY A 263 14.82 -19.52 6.30
CA GLY A 263 14.92 -19.82 7.74
C GLY A 263 14.99 -18.55 8.60
N PRO A 264 15.99 -17.66 8.37
CA PRO A 264 16.05 -16.36 9.05
C PRO A 264 14.80 -15.51 8.85
N SER A 265 14.20 -15.52 7.66
CA SER A 265 12.95 -14.80 7.38
C SER A 265 11.78 -15.31 8.22
N PHE A 266 11.68 -16.63 8.41
CA PHE A 266 10.67 -17.23 9.29
C PHE A 266 10.88 -16.83 10.74
N GLN A 267 12.13 -16.83 11.23
CA GLN A 267 12.45 -16.39 12.59
C GLN A 267 12.09 -14.91 12.81
N ASN A 268 12.38 -14.03 11.85
CA ASN A 268 12.00 -12.62 11.91
C ASN A 268 10.48 -12.43 11.95
N MET A 269 9.75 -13.14 11.09
CA MET A 269 8.29 -13.11 11.10
C MET A 269 7.74 -13.60 12.43
N LEU A 270 8.22 -14.76 12.93
CA LEU A 270 7.78 -15.34 14.19
C LEU A 270 8.06 -14.40 15.35
N LYS A 271 9.28 -13.85 15.46
CA LYS A 271 9.65 -12.88 16.49
C LYS A 271 8.71 -11.67 16.48
N GLN A 272 8.47 -11.07 15.32
CA GLN A 272 7.60 -9.90 15.22
C GLN A 272 6.16 -10.19 15.65
N HIS A 273 5.58 -11.33 15.25
CA HIS A 273 4.19 -11.66 15.59
C HIS A 273 4.05 -12.13 17.05
N THR A 274 5.05 -12.84 17.58
CA THR A 274 5.13 -13.13 19.01
C THR A 274 5.20 -11.83 19.81
N ASP A 275 6.01 -10.86 19.39
CA ASP A 275 6.09 -9.55 20.03
C ASP A 275 4.73 -8.82 20.04
N PHE A 276 3.93 -8.95 18.97
CA PHE A 276 2.57 -8.40 18.93
C PHE A 276 1.66 -9.06 19.97
N ILE A 277 1.70 -10.39 20.07
CA ILE A 277 0.86 -11.15 21.02
C ILE A 277 1.29 -10.87 22.47
N VAL A 278 2.59 -10.93 22.76
CA VAL A 278 3.13 -10.77 24.12
C VAL A 278 2.91 -9.37 24.68
N ARG A 279 2.96 -8.32 23.83
CA ARG A 279 2.67 -6.94 24.26
C ARG A 279 1.21 -6.72 24.64
N THR A 280 0.31 -7.65 24.32
CA THR A 280 -1.13 -7.59 24.64
C THR A 280 -1.83 -6.31 24.16
N ASP A 281 -1.29 -5.68 23.12
CA ASP A 281 -1.84 -4.47 22.54
C ASP A 281 -2.78 -4.80 21.37
N LEU A 282 -3.35 -3.79 20.72
CA LEU A 282 -4.31 -4.00 19.61
C LEU A 282 -3.71 -4.73 18.40
N ARG A 283 -2.39 -4.73 18.21
CA ARG A 283 -1.73 -5.55 17.19
C ARG A 283 -1.84 -7.02 17.57
N GLY A 284 -1.58 -7.34 18.84
CA GLY A 284 -1.77 -8.67 19.40
C GLY A 284 -3.20 -9.18 19.26
N LEU A 285 -4.20 -8.31 19.49
CA LEU A 285 -5.60 -8.63 19.24
C LEU A 285 -5.86 -8.98 17.77
N VAL A 286 -5.42 -8.15 16.82
CA VAL A 286 -5.62 -8.42 15.38
C VAL A 286 -4.89 -9.70 14.95
N THR A 287 -3.67 -9.94 15.44
CA THR A 287 -2.93 -11.19 15.20
C THR A 287 -3.67 -12.40 15.79
N GLY A 288 -4.18 -12.30 17.01
CA GLY A 288 -4.98 -13.34 17.66
C GLY A 288 -6.27 -13.66 16.90
N LEU A 289 -7.00 -12.63 16.45
CA LEU A 289 -8.19 -12.79 15.61
C LEU A 289 -7.84 -13.43 14.25
N THR A 290 -6.67 -13.12 13.70
CA THR A 290 -6.16 -13.75 12.47
C THR A 290 -5.96 -15.25 12.66
N ILE A 291 -5.24 -15.64 13.70
CA ILE A 291 -5.02 -17.04 14.08
C ILE A 291 -6.35 -17.76 14.32
N PHE A 292 -7.23 -17.17 15.14
CA PHE A 292 -8.55 -17.72 15.46
C PHE A 292 -9.39 -17.94 14.19
N SER A 293 -9.48 -16.94 13.33
CA SER A 293 -10.28 -17.03 12.11
C SER A 293 -9.73 -18.07 11.14
N PHE A 294 -8.40 -18.17 10.99
CA PHE A 294 -7.76 -19.16 10.12
C PHE A 294 -8.08 -20.59 10.57
N PHE A 295 -7.84 -20.92 11.84
CA PHE A 295 -8.09 -22.27 12.35
C PHE A 295 -9.58 -22.62 12.39
N THR A 296 -10.46 -21.65 12.64
CA THR A 296 -11.91 -21.88 12.60
C THR A 296 -12.39 -22.17 11.17
N LEU A 297 -11.94 -21.40 10.18
CA LEU A 297 -12.23 -21.65 8.77
C LEU A 297 -11.67 -22.99 8.30
N LEU A 298 -10.49 -23.37 8.77
CA LEU A 298 -9.89 -24.67 8.47
C LEU A 298 -10.74 -25.82 9.03
N GLY A 299 -11.23 -25.69 10.27
CA GLY A 299 -12.17 -26.64 10.85
C GLY A 299 -13.47 -26.75 10.04
N LEU A 300 -14.07 -25.62 9.66
CA LEU A 300 -15.27 -25.58 8.81
C LEU A 300 -15.02 -26.23 7.44
N PHE A 301 -13.86 -25.98 6.83
CA PHE A 301 -13.46 -26.60 5.57
C PHE A 301 -13.45 -28.13 5.69
N PHE A 302 -12.80 -28.68 6.72
CA PHE A 302 -12.76 -30.13 6.94
C PHE A 302 -14.15 -30.72 7.23
N MET A 303 -15.01 -30.02 7.97
CA MET A 303 -16.38 -30.44 8.21
C MET A 303 -17.20 -30.54 6.91
N ILE A 304 -17.04 -29.57 6.01
CA ILE A 304 -17.68 -29.56 4.69
C ILE A 304 -17.09 -30.66 3.79
N ALA A 305 -15.76 -30.76 3.73
CA ALA A 305 -15.04 -31.68 2.85
C ALA A 305 -15.35 -33.16 3.15
N ARG A 306 -15.60 -33.52 4.42
CA ARG A 306 -16.00 -34.88 4.83
C ARG A 306 -17.34 -35.31 4.25
N LYS A 307 -18.21 -34.36 3.86
CA LYS A 307 -19.54 -34.65 3.32
C LYS A 307 -19.56 -34.33 1.83
N THR A 308 -18.90 -35.12 1.00
CA THR A 308 -18.85 -34.87 -0.47
C THR A 308 -20.23 -34.80 -1.12
N SER A 309 -21.23 -35.54 -0.60
CA SER A 309 -22.63 -35.44 -1.02
C SER A 309 -23.26 -34.07 -0.74
N TRP A 310 -22.75 -33.32 0.24
CA TRP A 310 -23.24 -31.99 0.60
C TRP A 310 -23.11 -31.00 -0.57
N PHE A 311 -22.00 -31.03 -1.31
CA PHE A 311 -21.81 -30.11 -2.46
C PHE A 311 -22.87 -30.27 -3.56
N LYS A 312 -23.47 -31.46 -3.69
CA LYS A 312 -24.54 -31.73 -4.66
C LYS A 312 -25.89 -31.15 -4.21
N GLN A 313 -26.10 -31.03 -2.91
CA GLN A 313 -27.37 -30.60 -2.30
C GLN A 313 -27.33 -29.17 -1.76
N ALA A 314 -26.14 -28.59 -1.60
CA ALA A 314 -25.93 -27.27 -1.06
C ALA A 314 -26.66 -26.20 -1.87
N LYS A 315 -27.29 -25.27 -1.15
CA LYS A 315 -27.87 -24.08 -1.78
C LYS A 315 -26.77 -23.24 -2.40
N GLN A 316 -27.11 -22.43 -3.40
CA GLN A 316 -26.13 -21.63 -4.14
C GLN A 316 -25.27 -20.72 -3.23
N ASN A 317 -25.89 -20.07 -2.25
CA ASN A 317 -25.20 -19.23 -1.27
C ASN A 317 -24.28 -20.04 -0.33
N GLU A 318 -24.67 -21.26 0.05
CA GLU A 318 -23.84 -22.17 0.86
C GLU A 318 -22.62 -22.66 0.06
N LEU A 319 -22.81 -22.97 -1.23
CA LEU A 319 -21.71 -23.31 -2.12
C LEU A 319 -20.72 -22.15 -2.29
N ILE A 320 -21.23 -20.93 -2.50
CA ILE A 320 -20.37 -19.74 -2.62
C ILE A 320 -19.66 -19.45 -1.29
N ALA A 321 -20.31 -19.67 -0.15
CA ALA A 321 -19.67 -19.59 1.16
C ALA A 321 -18.52 -20.61 1.30
N ALA A 322 -18.71 -21.87 0.86
CA ALA A 322 -17.65 -22.86 0.86
C ALA A 322 -16.47 -22.48 -0.06
N LEU A 323 -16.75 -21.92 -1.25
CA LEU A 323 -15.71 -21.37 -2.12
C LEU A 323 -14.97 -20.20 -1.45
N PHE A 324 -15.68 -19.31 -0.75
CA PHE A 324 -15.05 -18.23 0.00
C PHE A 324 -14.13 -18.76 1.11
N ILE A 325 -14.52 -19.82 1.82
CA ILE A 325 -13.66 -20.46 2.84
C ILE A 325 -12.33 -20.91 2.21
N VAL A 326 -12.37 -21.59 1.07
CA VAL A 326 -11.17 -22.04 0.35
C VAL A 326 -10.32 -20.86 -0.13
N PHE A 327 -10.95 -19.86 -0.74
CA PHE A 327 -10.28 -18.64 -1.20
C PHE A 327 -9.57 -17.93 -0.03
N SER A 328 -10.27 -17.78 1.09
CA SER A 328 -9.75 -17.10 2.27
C SER A 328 -8.59 -17.86 2.91
N LEU A 329 -8.72 -19.17 3.12
CA LEU A 329 -7.65 -20.00 3.69
C LEU A 329 -6.39 -19.94 2.83
N SER A 330 -6.54 -20.09 1.51
CA SER A 330 -5.41 -20.02 0.58
C SER A 330 -4.80 -18.61 0.51
N SER A 331 -5.62 -17.56 0.44
CA SER A 331 -5.14 -16.16 0.38
C SER A 331 -4.41 -15.76 1.67
N VAL A 332 -4.95 -16.08 2.84
CA VAL A 332 -4.29 -15.82 4.13
C VAL A 332 -2.97 -16.59 4.23
N PHE A 333 -2.99 -17.90 3.94
CA PHE A 333 -1.78 -18.72 3.99
C PHE A 333 -0.69 -18.20 3.04
N LEU A 334 -1.03 -17.98 1.77
CA LEU A 334 -0.07 -17.58 0.75
C LEU A 334 0.49 -16.19 1.02
N THR A 335 -0.34 -15.21 1.43
CA THR A 335 0.16 -13.85 1.70
C THR A 335 1.01 -13.79 2.97
N LEU A 336 0.72 -14.56 4.02
CA LEU A 336 1.59 -14.66 5.20
C LEU A 336 2.95 -15.28 4.86
N PHE A 337 2.96 -16.41 4.14
CA PHE A 337 4.18 -17.22 4.01
C PHE A 337 5.00 -16.93 2.76
N THR A 338 4.45 -16.31 1.71
CA THR A 338 5.24 -16.05 0.49
C THR A 338 6.49 -15.19 0.75
N PRO A 339 6.44 -14.08 1.50
CA PRO A 339 7.65 -13.30 1.79
C PRO A 339 8.69 -14.09 2.59
N VAL A 340 8.24 -15.03 3.44
CA VAL A 340 9.12 -15.91 4.21
C VAL A 340 9.79 -16.94 3.32
N VAL A 341 9.01 -17.66 2.52
CA VAL A 341 9.52 -18.67 1.57
C VAL A 341 10.46 -18.03 0.57
N ASN A 342 10.18 -16.80 0.14
CA ASN A 342 11.03 -16.02 -0.76
C ASN A 342 12.31 -15.48 -0.09
N GLY A 343 12.47 -15.65 1.22
CA GLY A 343 13.63 -15.15 1.98
C GLY A 343 13.68 -13.63 2.13
N TYR A 344 12.53 -12.95 2.05
CA TYR A 344 12.42 -11.50 1.98
C TYR A 344 11.80 -10.85 3.22
N TYR A 345 11.50 -11.63 4.26
CA TYR A 345 11.00 -11.10 5.53
C TYR A 345 12.18 -10.68 6.44
N LEU A 346 12.82 -9.57 6.08
CA LEU A 346 14.07 -9.12 6.71
C LEU A 346 13.85 -8.33 8.00
N GLY A 347 12.65 -7.83 8.26
CA GLY A 347 12.36 -7.06 9.46
C GLY A 347 10.97 -6.45 9.49
N PRO A 348 10.67 -5.58 10.47
CA PRO A 348 9.31 -5.10 10.72
C PRO A 348 8.62 -4.42 9.54
N SER A 349 9.39 -3.76 8.67
CA SER A 349 8.87 -3.11 7.45
C SER A 349 8.28 -4.08 6.42
N CYS A 350 8.63 -5.37 6.49
CA CYS A 350 8.11 -6.40 5.59
C CYS A 350 6.65 -6.80 5.87
N ILE A 351 6.07 -6.29 6.96
CA ILE A 351 4.64 -6.47 7.26
C ILE A 351 3.75 -5.99 6.11
N ARG A 352 4.21 -5.04 5.29
CA ARG A 352 3.54 -4.57 4.07
C ARG A 352 3.17 -5.66 3.06
N TYR A 353 3.86 -6.80 3.09
CA TYR A 353 3.57 -7.93 2.21
C TYR A 353 2.54 -8.91 2.80
N THR A 354 2.32 -8.85 4.11
CA THR A 354 1.46 -9.79 4.85
C THR A 354 0.18 -9.11 5.39
N THR A 355 0.13 -7.78 5.43
CA THR A 355 -0.98 -6.99 5.98
C THR A 355 -2.36 -7.37 5.41
N PHE A 356 -2.44 -7.81 4.15
CA PHE A 356 -3.68 -8.26 3.51
C PHE A 356 -4.34 -9.45 4.24
N SER A 357 -3.54 -10.31 4.86
CA SER A 357 -4.04 -11.40 5.70
C SER A 357 -4.81 -10.89 6.90
N PHE A 358 -4.34 -9.82 7.54
CA PHE A 358 -5.04 -9.22 8.68
C PHE A 358 -6.36 -8.61 8.24
N PHE A 359 -6.38 -7.88 7.12
CA PHE A 359 -7.60 -7.28 6.58
C PHE A 359 -8.67 -8.33 6.27
N LEU A 360 -8.29 -9.39 5.55
CA LEU A 360 -9.20 -10.49 5.22
C LEU A 360 -9.64 -11.26 6.46
N SER A 361 -8.76 -11.41 7.45
CA SER A 361 -9.09 -12.11 8.69
C SER A 361 -10.07 -11.38 9.57
N LEU A 362 -10.01 -10.05 9.66
CA LEU A 362 -11.05 -9.26 10.33
C LEU A 362 -12.43 -9.45 9.67
N PHE A 363 -12.47 -9.54 8.33
CA PHE A 363 -13.69 -9.95 7.63
C PHE A 363 -14.12 -11.38 8.00
N ASN A 364 -13.16 -12.32 8.04
CA ASN A 364 -13.43 -13.73 8.34
C ASN A 364 -14.09 -13.93 9.71
N VAL A 365 -13.72 -13.15 10.73
CA VAL A 365 -14.35 -13.22 12.06
C VAL A 365 -15.86 -13.01 11.97
N VAL A 366 -16.30 -11.97 11.25
CA VAL A 366 -17.73 -11.68 11.09
C VAL A 366 -18.39 -12.67 10.13
N PHE A 367 -17.67 -13.13 9.10
CA PHE A 367 -18.14 -14.18 8.21
C PHE A 367 -18.39 -15.51 8.94
N ILE A 368 -17.53 -15.91 9.87
CA ILE A 368 -17.70 -17.11 10.69
C ILE A 368 -19.00 -17.02 11.48
N VAL A 369 -19.24 -15.88 12.15
CA VAL A 369 -20.49 -15.64 12.89
C VAL A 369 -21.69 -15.71 11.95
N TYR A 370 -21.60 -15.10 10.77
CA TYR A 370 -22.63 -15.16 9.74
C TYR A 370 -22.92 -16.60 9.28
N TYR A 371 -21.89 -17.39 9.03
CA TYR A 371 -22.01 -18.77 8.60
C TYR A 371 -22.62 -19.67 9.70
N LEU A 372 -22.10 -19.58 10.93
CA LEU A 372 -22.54 -20.40 12.07
C LEU A 372 -23.98 -20.08 12.53
N THR A 373 -24.46 -18.86 12.29
CA THR A 373 -25.86 -18.49 12.55
C THR A 373 -26.82 -18.97 11.45
N GLY A 374 -26.35 -19.83 10.55
CA GLY A 374 -27.13 -20.42 9.47
C GLY A 374 -27.39 -19.44 8.32
N MET A 375 -26.54 -18.41 8.18
CA MET A 375 -26.67 -17.37 7.16
C MET A 375 -28.05 -16.68 7.14
N LYS A 376 -28.73 -16.68 8.30
CA LYS A 376 -30.08 -16.15 8.49
C LYS A 376 -30.11 -14.62 8.42
N GLU A 377 -31.30 -14.07 8.21
CA GLU A 377 -31.53 -12.64 8.41
C GLU A 377 -31.22 -12.26 9.87
N GLY A 378 -30.64 -11.07 10.08
CA GLY A 378 -29.88 -10.69 11.28
C GLY A 378 -30.48 -11.12 12.62
N VAL A 379 -29.60 -11.48 13.56
CA VAL A 379 -29.96 -12.03 14.87
C VAL A 379 -30.14 -10.91 15.90
N ARG A 380 -31.11 -11.05 16.82
CA ARG A 380 -31.47 -10.01 17.81
C ARG A 380 -30.28 -9.51 18.65
N TRP A 381 -29.32 -10.39 18.99
CA TRP A 381 -28.15 -10.04 19.79
C TRP A 381 -27.21 -9.04 19.11
N GLN A 382 -27.29 -8.86 17.78
CA GLN A 382 -26.39 -7.98 17.04
C GLN A 382 -26.61 -6.51 17.39
N HIS A 383 -27.85 -6.09 17.62
CA HIS A 383 -28.19 -4.69 17.91
C HIS A 383 -27.50 -4.15 19.17
N PRO A 384 -27.57 -4.80 20.35
CA PRO A 384 -26.86 -4.31 21.53
C PRO A 384 -25.33 -4.32 21.34
N VAL A 385 -24.77 -5.35 20.69
CA VAL A 385 -23.32 -5.39 20.40
C VAL A 385 -22.90 -4.21 19.51
N ILE A 386 -23.64 -3.94 18.44
CA ILE A 386 -23.38 -2.80 17.57
C ILE A 386 -23.49 -1.48 18.34
N GLY A 387 -24.52 -1.34 19.21
CA GLY A 387 -24.69 -0.16 20.05
C GLY A 387 -23.51 0.08 21.00
N VAL A 388 -23.02 -0.96 21.65
CA VAL A 388 -21.83 -0.90 22.54
C VAL A 388 -20.58 -0.51 21.75
N LEU A 389 -20.37 -1.10 20.57
CA LEU A 389 -19.23 -0.76 19.72
C LEU A 389 -19.28 0.69 19.23
N LEU A 390 -20.46 1.19 18.80
CA LEU A 390 -20.64 2.58 18.42
C LEU A 390 -20.36 3.53 19.60
N LEU A 391 -20.85 3.19 20.79
CA LEU A 391 -20.56 3.95 22.01
C LEU A 391 -19.06 3.96 22.31
N PHE A 392 -18.39 2.80 22.25
CA PHE A 392 -16.95 2.68 22.44
C PHE A 392 -16.17 3.59 21.47
N TYR A 393 -16.50 3.56 20.18
CA TYR A 393 -15.86 4.46 19.22
C TYR A 393 -16.15 5.94 19.48
N GLY A 394 -17.39 6.27 19.90
CA GLY A 394 -17.75 7.61 20.35
C GLY A 394 -16.88 8.08 21.51
N VAL A 395 -16.68 7.23 22.51
CA VAL A 395 -15.80 7.51 23.67
C VAL A 395 -14.35 7.70 23.22
N VAL A 396 -13.83 6.82 22.35
CA VAL A 396 -12.46 6.96 21.82
C VAL A 396 -12.27 8.29 21.08
N VAL A 397 -13.24 8.68 20.24
CA VAL A 397 -13.22 9.95 19.50
C VAL A 397 -13.21 11.12 20.48
N VAL A 398 -14.17 11.17 21.41
CA VAL A 398 -14.27 12.26 22.40
C VAL A 398 -13.00 12.36 23.25
N PHE A 399 -12.52 11.23 23.77
CA PHE A 399 -11.29 11.19 24.56
C PHE A 399 -10.08 11.66 23.75
N THR A 400 -9.96 11.27 22.48
CA THR A 400 -8.84 11.67 21.62
C THR A 400 -8.87 13.17 21.33
N VAL A 401 -10.04 13.76 21.04
CA VAL A 401 -10.18 15.21 20.84
C VAL A 401 -9.86 15.98 22.13
N GLN A 402 -10.30 15.49 23.29
CA GLN A 402 -10.06 16.17 24.57
C GLN A 402 -8.61 16.06 25.05
N SER A 403 -7.92 14.96 24.73
CA SER A 403 -6.56 14.69 25.21
C SER A 403 -5.46 15.13 24.25
N LYS A 404 -5.78 15.41 22.98
CA LYS A 404 -4.77 15.70 21.94
C LYS A 404 -5.21 16.85 21.04
N PRO A 405 -4.27 17.66 20.52
CA PRO A 405 -4.57 18.74 19.59
C PRO A 405 -4.81 18.21 18.18
N VAL A 406 -5.90 17.45 17.98
CA VAL A 406 -6.20 16.71 16.75
C VAL A 406 -6.17 17.62 15.51
N PHE A 407 -6.89 18.75 15.56
CA PHE A 407 -7.00 19.66 14.42
C PHE A 407 -5.68 20.37 14.10
N GLU A 408 -4.94 20.81 15.11
CA GLU A 408 -3.61 21.40 14.92
C GLU A 408 -2.62 20.38 14.34
N THR A 409 -2.70 19.14 14.80
CA THR A 409 -1.83 18.06 14.30
C THR A 409 -2.14 17.73 12.84
N ILE A 410 -3.42 17.62 12.48
CA ILE A 410 -3.82 17.43 11.06
C ILE A 410 -3.34 18.60 10.22
N THR A 411 -3.48 19.83 10.71
CA THR A 411 -2.99 21.04 10.04
C THR A 411 -1.47 20.97 9.86
N LYS A 412 -0.73 20.57 10.90
CA LYS A 412 0.72 20.36 10.85
C LYS A 412 1.12 19.35 9.78
N VAL A 413 0.38 18.25 9.62
CA VAL A 413 0.63 17.26 8.55
C VAL A 413 0.36 17.91 7.17
N ALA A 414 -0.74 18.62 7.02
CA ALA A 414 -1.15 19.26 5.76
C ALA A 414 -0.21 20.40 5.33
N THR A 415 0.36 21.14 6.29
CA THR A 415 1.29 22.26 6.04
C THR A 415 2.74 21.89 6.32
N TYR A 416 3.06 20.60 6.45
CA TYR A 416 4.36 20.14 6.89
C TYR A 416 5.47 20.70 5.99
N TYR A 417 6.48 21.28 6.64
CA TYR A 417 7.68 21.83 6.02
C TYR A 417 8.89 21.40 6.87
N PRO A 418 9.67 20.41 6.43
CA PRO A 418 10.72 19.83 7.25
C PRO A 418 11.86 20.82 7.51
N GLU A 419 12.36 20.90 8.74
CA GLU A 419 13.48 21.79 9.10
C GLU A 419 14.73 21.56 8.24
N LYS A 420 15.06 20.30 7.93
CA LYS A 420 16.16 19.97 7.02
C LYS A 420 15.98 20.63 5.64
N VAL A 421 14.77 20.62 5.11
CA VAL A 421 14.48 21.19 3.78
C VAL A 421 14.46 22.71 3.84
N LYS A 422 13.96 23.29 4.94
CA LYS A 422 14.07 24.72 5.21
C LYS A 422 15.52 25.19 5.24
N ALA A 423 16.40 24.47 5.94
CA ALA A 423 17.83 24.77 5.98
C ALA A 423 18.47 24.68 4.58
N VAL A 424 18.10 23.68 3.77
CA VAL A 424 18.54 23.59 2.36
C VAL A 424 18.03 24.78 1.55
N ASP A 425 16.76 25.16 1.68
CA ASP A 425 16.16 26.30 0.99
C ASP A 425 16.86 27.63 1.36
N GLU A 426 17.22 27.82 2.62
CA GLU A 426 17.98 28.99 3.10
C GLU A 426 19.40 29.03 2.55
N PHE A 427 20.10 27.89 2.57
CA PHE A 427 21.47 27.76 2.04
C PHE A 427 21.51 28.02 0.52
N THR A 428 20.61 27.38 -0.22
CA THR A 428 20.52 27.51 -1.68
C THR A 428 20.15 28.93 -2.10
N GLN A 429 19.27 29.59 -1.35
CA GLN A 429 18.94 31.01 -1.55
C GLN A 429 20.15 31.93 -1.30
N LYS A 430 20.90 31.71 -0.20
CA LYS A 430 22.14 32.47 0.12
C LYS A 430 23.16 32.37 -1.00
N HIS A 431 23.35 31.16 -1.55
CA HIS A 431 24.38 30.88 -2.56
C HIS A 431 23.89 31.00 -4.01
N LYS A 432 22.60 31.30 -4.23
CA LYS A 432 21.95 31.39 -5.54
C LYS A 432 22.18 30.13 -6.40
N VAL A 433 22.05 28.95 -5.79
CA VAL A 433 22.16 27.65 -6.45
C VAL A 433 20.82 26.91 -6.38
N GLN A 434 20.51 26.08 -7.37
CA GLN A 434 19.21 25.38 -7.43
C GLN A 434 19.33 23.86 -7.49
N TYR A 435 20.38 23.33 -8.10
CA TYR A 435 20.52 21.89 -8.35
C TYR A 435 21.62 21.25 -7.51
N GLY A 436 21.30 20.10 -6.96
CA GLY A 436 22.24 19.27 -6.23
C GLY A 436 21.86 17.81 -6.24
N VAL A 437 22.67 17.00 -5.55
CA VAL A 437 22.43 15.56 -5.42
C VAL A 437 22.52 15.10 -3.98
N ALA A 438 21.78 14.05 -3.66
CA ALA A 438 21.78 13.45 -2.33
C ALA A 438 21.49 11.95 -2.40
N GLY A 439 21.67 11.28 -1.26
CA GLY A 439 21.21 9.90 -1.12
C GLY A 439 19.70 9.75 -1.34
N TYR A 440 19.27 8.54 -1.68
CA TYR A 440 17.89 8.23 -2.06
C TYR A 440 16.82 8.78 -1.10
N TRP A 441 17.02 8.63 0.21
CA TRP A 441 16.04 9.06 1.22
C TRP A 441 15.91 10.58 1.34
N ASP A 442 16.92 11.33 0.92
CA ASP A 442 16.98 12.79 1.06
C ASP A 442 16.61 13.52 -0.22
N ALA A 443 16.98 12.98 -1.38
CA ALA A 443 16.82 13.66 -2.66
C ALA A 443 15.35 14.00 -2.99
N LYS A 444 14.51 12.97 -3.14
CA LYS A 444 13.09 13.15 -3.46
C LYS A 444 12.34 13.89 -2.35
N TYR A 445 12.66 13.59 -1.10
CA TYR A 445 12.10 14.28 0.05
C TYR A 445 12.36 15.79 -0.01
N THR A 446 13.62 16.20 -0.24
CA THR A 446 13.99 17.62 -0.33
C THR A 446 13.33 18.29 -1.53
N THR A 447 13.39 17.68 -2.70
CA THR A 447 12.77 18.21 -3.93
C THR A 447 11.26 18.42 -3.79
N MET A 448 10.54 17.51 -3.14
CA MET A 448 9.08 17.60 -2.99
C MET A 448 8.65 18.66 -1.98
N PHE A 449 9.43 18.88 -0.92
CA PHE A 449 9.08 19.81 0.16
C PHE A 449 9.69 21.21 0.01
N SER A 450 10.65 21.41 -0.89
CA SER A 450 11.27 22.72 -1.12
C SER A 450 10.22 23.75 -1.54
N LYS A 451 10.30 24.93 -0.92
CA LYS A 451 9.49 26.11 -1.30
C LYS A 451 10.23 27.03 -2.29
N ASN A 452 11.56 26.90 -2.36
CA ASN A 452 12.42 27.66 -3.25
C ASN A 452 12.73 26.92 -4.57
N GLU A 453 11.92 25.91 -4.92
CA GLU A 453 12.08 25.08 -6.11
C GLU A 453 13.46 24.42 -6.24
N VAL A 454 14.09 24.10 -5.10
CA VAL A 454 15.36 23.38 -5.06
C VAL A 454 15.18 21.98 -5.64
N ARG A 455 16.13 21.56 -6.47
CA ARG A 455 16.14 20.27 -7.16
C ARG A 455 17.28 19.41 -6.67
N VAL A 456 16.95 18.42 -5.86
CA VAL A 456 17.89 17.44 -5.33
C VAL A 456 17.59 16.07 -5.93
N TYR A 457 18.51 15.56 -6.72
CA TYR A 457 18.34 14.27 -7.39
C TYR A 457 19.17 13.15 -6.75
N THR A 458 18.77 11.91 -7.01
CA THR A 458 19.35 10.75 -6.33
C THR A 458 20.69 10.39 -6.93
N ALA A 459 21.73 10.45 -6.11
CA ALA A 459 23.01 9.83 -6.36
C ALA A 459 23.27 8.79 -5.28
N ILE A 460 23.81 7.64 -5.66
CA ILE A 460 24.21 6.58 -4.73
C ILE A 460 25.72 6.62 -4.55
N ASN A 461 26.14 5.99 -3.45
CA ASN A 461 27.52 5.84 -3.02
C ASN A 461 28.27 7.17 -2.82
N GLU A 462 29.50 7.06 -2.34
CA GLU A 462 30.33 8.21 -1.96
C GLU A 462 31.00 8.89 -3.17
N LYS A 463 30.84 8.28 -4.36
CA LYS A 463 31.28 8.76 -5.67
C LYS A 463 30.16 9.41 -6.48
N LEU A 464 28.95 9.53 -5.90
CA LEU A 464 27.78 10.19 -6.48
C LEU A 464 27.32 9.60 -7.84
N ASN A 465 27.46 8.29 -8.03
CA ASN A 465 26.96 7.64 -9.26
C ASN A 465 25.43 7.73 -9.34
N LEU A 466 24.88 7.87 -10.54
CA LEU A 466 23.42 7.92 -10.70
C LEU A 466 22.75 6.59 -10.38
N TRP A 467 21.59 6.69 -9.72
CA TRP A 467 20.70 5.56 -9.49
C TRP A 467 19.27 5.93 -9.87
N TYR A 468 18.77 5.33 -10.94
CA TYR A 468 17.46 5.65 -11.49
C TYR A 468 16.29 4.99 -10.76
N HIS A 469 16.47 4.47 -9.56
CA HIS A 469 15.36 3.85 -8.83
C HIS A 469 14.25 4.86 -8.54
N VAL A 470 13.14 4.76 -9.27
CA VAL A 470 11.96 5.62 -9.10
C VAL A 470 12.31 7.10 -9.36
N MET A 471 13.02 7.35 -10.47
CA MET A 471 13.48 8.67 -10.93
C MET A 471 13.28 8.84 -12.44
N ASN A 472 13.29 10.08 -12.93
CA ASN A 472 13.38 10.36 -14.36
C ASN A 472 14.85 10.59 -14.74
N SER A 473 15.35 9.91 -15.79
CA SER A 473 16.72 10.09 -16.28
C SER A 473 16.97 11.49 -16.83
N ASN A 474 15.93 12.15 -17.35
CA ASN A 474 16.05 13.48 -17.96
C ASN A 474 16.39 14.57 -16.93
N TRP A 475 16.28 14.28 -15.65
CA TRP A 475 16.66 15.22 -14.59
C TRP A 475 18.17 15.49 -14.51
N TYR A 476 19.00 14.61 -15.08
CA TYR A 476 20.44 14.66 -14.90
C TYR A 476 21.20 15.25 -16.07
N TYR A 477 20.54 15.54 -17.19
CA TYR A 477 21.18 15.90 -18.44
C TYR A 477 20.62 17.21 -19.01
N LYS A 478 21.49 17.99 -19.65
CA LYS A 478 21.12 19.25 -20.32
C LYS A 478 20.36 18.99 -21.62
N HIS A 479 19.57 19.98 -22.04
CA HIS A 479 18.79 20.01 -23.28
C HIS A 479 17.66 18.98 -23.38
N ASP A 480 17.15 18.50 -22.25
CA ASP A 480 15.97 17.64 -22.20
C ASP A 480 14.65 18.46 -22.21
N LYS A 481 13.53 17.88 -21.74
CA LYS A 481 12.20 18.51 -21.73
C LYS A 481 11.82 19.03 -20.34
N GLY A 482 10.87 19.97 -20.30
CA GLY A 482 10.29 20.50 -19.07
C GLY A 482 11.01 21.73 -18.52
N LYS A 483 10.50 22.24 -17.39
CA LYS A 483 10.96 23.48 -16.74
C LYS A 483 12.43 23.40 -16.26
N TYR A 484 12.93 22.20 -15.95
CA TYR A 484 14.25 21.97 -15.33
C TYR A 484 15.21 21.19 -16.23
N LYS A 485 15.12 21.43 -17.54
CA LYS A 485 15.83 20.68 -18.59
C LYS A 485 17.34 20.91 -18.70
N ASP A 486 17.88 21.92 -18.01
CA ASP A 486 19.28 22.31 -18.07
C ASP A 486 19.84 22.40 -16.63
N PRO A 487 20.13 21.27 -15.97
CA PRO A 487 20.58 21.26 -14.58
C PRO A 487 22.03 21.75 -14.45
N GLU A 488 22.29 22.56 -13.42
CA GLU A 488 23.62 23.06 -13.04
C GLU A 488 23.95 22.60 -11.61
N PHE A 489 24.48 21.38 -11.47
CA PHE A 489 24.71 20.79 -10.15
C PHE A 489 25.87 21.47 -9.43
N ARG A 490 25.59 22.04 -8.26
CA ARG A 490 26.57 22.83 -7.49
C ARG A 490 26.60 22.51 -6.00
N PHE A 491 25.77 21.59 -5.52
CA PHE A 491 25.82 21.17 -4.13
C PHE A 491 25.51 19.69 -3.95
N VAL A 492 25.94 19.15 -2.81
CA VAL A 492 25.65 17.77 -2.39
C VAL A 492 25.15 17.75 -0.96
N ILE A 493 24.23 16.84 -0.65
CA ILE A 493 23.77 16.60 0.74
C ILE A 493 24.27 15.23 1.19
N LEU A 494 25.23 15.22 2.12
CA LEU A 494 25.93 14.03 2.59
C LEU A 494 26.28 14.11 4.08
N SER A 495 26.63 12.98 4.68
CA SER A 495 27.32 12.97 5.98
C SER A 495 28.79 13.38 5.80
N PRO A 496 29.46 13.91 6.84
CA PRO A 496 30.89 14.24 6.77
C PRO A 496 31.77 13.04 6.41
N GLU A 497 31.40 11.85 6.86
CA GLU A 497 32.08 10.61 6.52
C GLU A 497 32.03 10.34 5.01
N LYS A 498 30.82 10.38 4.43
CA LYS A 498 30.62 10.13 2.99
C LYS A 498 31.23 11.19 2.09
N PHE A 499 31.35 12.42 2.60
CA PHE A 499 31.95 13.50 1.84
C PHE A 499 33.46 13.31 1.63
N LYS A 500 34.14 12.47 2.43
CA LYS A 500 35.58 12.21 2.27
C LYS A 500 35.93 11.70 0.88
N THR A 501 35.17 10.75 0.33
CA THR A 501 35.38 10.26 -1.04
C THR A 501 34.93 11.27 -2.09
N THR A 502 33.86 12.03 -1.82
CA THR A 502 33.41 13.10 -2.73
C THR A 502 34.47 14.21 -2.86
N ARG A 503 35.22 14.50 -1.80
CA ARG A 503 36.33 15.45 -1.78
C ARG A 503 37.45 15.07 -2.75
N GLU A 504 37.70 13.77 -2.96
CA GLU A 504 38.67 13.30 -3.95
C GLU A 504 38.29 13.67 -5.39
N ILE A 505 37.00 13.90 -5.65
CA ILE A 505 36.46 14.21 -6.99
C ILE A 505 36.35 15.73 -7.21
N PHE A 506 35.93 16.48 -6.19
CA PHE A 506 35.59 17.90 -6.35
C PHE A 506 36.46 18.87 -5.53
N GLY A 507 37.39 18.35 -4.73
CA GLY A 507 38.19 19.14 -3.80
C GLY A 507 37.45 19.51 -2.52
N GLU A 508 38.00 20.48 -1.78
CA GLU A 508 37.37 21.02 -0.57
C GLU A 508 36.08 21.80 -0.91
N PRO A 509 35.07 21.77 -0.03
CA PRO A 509 33.82 22.47 -0.27
C PRO A 509 34.04 23.99 -0.19
N ILE A 510 33.35 24.74 -1.05
CA ILE A 510 33.38 26.21 -1.08
C ILE A 510 32.72 26.79 0.17
N ASP A 511 31.60 26.19 0.59
CA ASP A 511 30.90 26.48 1.85
C ASP A 511 30.19 25.20 2.29
N SER A 512 29.86 25.09 3.57
CA SER A 512 29.07 23.98 4.09
C SER A 512 28.21 24.40 5.26
N MET A 513 27.07 23.73 5.43
CA MET A 513 26.17 23.97 6.54
C MET A 513 25.57 22.65 7.02
N GLN A 514 25.46 22.51 8.34
CA GLN A 514 24.73 21.40 8.92
C GLN A 514 23.22 21.62 8.71
N VAL A 515 22.56 20.69 8.02
CA VAL A 515 21.09 20.75 7.78
C VAL A 515 20.32 19.86 8.74
N GLU A 516 20.97 18.84 9.29
CA GLU A 516 20.44 17.97 10.32
C GLU A 516 21.60 17.26 11.06
N LYS A 517 21.34 16.68 12.23
CA LYS A 517 22.31 15.80 12.91
C LYS A 517 22.84 14.72 11.95
N GLY A 518 24.14 14.78 11.65
CA GLY A 518 24.81 13.84 10.74
C GLY A 518 24.61 14.09 9.24
N SER A 519 23.98 15.20 8.84
CA SER A 519 23.76 15.56 7.44
C SER A 519 24.11 17.02 7.18
N PHE A 520 24.91 17.25 6.14
CA PHE A 520 25.43 18.55 5.74
C PHE A 520 25.11 18.79 4.27
N ILE A 521 24.86 20.06 3.93
CA ILE A 521 24.91 20.54 2.57
C ILE A 521 26.30 21.11 2.32
N TYR A 522 26.92 20.71 1.21
CA TYR A 522 28.23 21.19 0.77
C TYR A 522 28.08 21.87 -0.57
N LEU A 523 28.48 23.13 -0.66
CA LEU A 523 28.64 23.84 -1.92
C LEU A 523 29.95 23.41 -2.56
N ILE A 524 29.88 22.99 -3.82
CA ILE A 524 31.04 22.49 -4.58
C ILE A 524 31.09 23.16 -5.95
N HIS A 525 32.19 22.93 -6.67
CA HIS A 525 32.31 23.35 -8.06
C HIS A 525 31.22 22.71 -8.94
N GLU A 526 30.84 23.41 -9.99
CA GLU A 526 29.82 22.93 -10.91
C GLU A 526 30.25 21.60 -11.56
N PHE A 527 29.29 20.70 -11.71
CA PHE A 527 29.53 19.43 -12.38
C PHE A 527 28.30 18.99 -13.16
N GLU A 528 28.53 18.06 -14.09
CA GLU A 528 27.49 17.40 -14.86
C GLU A 528 27.67 15.89 -14.84
N TYR A 529 26.68 15.16 -15.37
CA TYR A 529 26.74 13.72 -15.47
C TYR A 529 27.04 13.28 -16.90
N ASP A 530 27.98 12.37 -17.02
CA ASP A 530 28.20 11.66 -18.28
C ASP A 530 27.09 10.62 -18.51
N ARG A 531 26.49 10.63 -19.71
CA ARG A 531 25.30 9.82 -20.01
C ARG A 531 25.60 8.32 -20.08
N GLU A 532 26.81 7.95 -20.48
CA GLU A 532 27.22 6.56 -20.67
C GLU A 532 27.68 5.93 -19.36
N THR A 533 28.61 6.60 -18.66
CA THR A 533 29.24 6.11 -17.44
C THR A 533 28.42 6.40 -16.18
N ARG A 534 27.48 7.35 -16.24
CA ARG A 534 26.64 7.81 -15.12
C ARG A 534 27.45 8.36 -13.93
N LYS A 535 28.69 8.78 -14.20
CA LYS A 535 29.59 9.38 -13.21
C LYS A 535 29.51 10.90 -13.30
N PRO A 536 29.71 11.61 -12.18
CA PRO A 536 29.84 13.04 -12.22
C PRO A 536 31.17 13.45 -12.87
N ARG A 537 31.17 14.61 -13.53
CA ARG A 537 32.33 15.22 -14.17
C ARG A 537 32.35 16.72 -13.83
N PRO A 538 33.38 17.23 -13.15
CA PRO A 538 33.53 18.66 -12.89
C PRO A 538 33.57 19.46 -14.20
N ILE A 539 32.92 20.62 -14.22
CA ILE A 539 32.97 21.59 -15.33
C ILE A 539 34.04 22.63 -14.98
N ASN A 540 35.01 22.84 -15.87
CA ASN A 540 36.10 23.83 -15.76
C ASN A 540 37.13 23.60 -14.63
N TRP A 541 37.52 22.35 -14.35
CA TRP A 541 38.78 22.10 -13.64
C TRP A 541 39.95 22.30 -14.62
N ILE A 542 40.65 23.42 -14.49
CA ILE A 542 42.02 23.53 -14.96
C ILE A 542 42.86 22.86 -13.87
N GLU A 543 43.57 21.79 -14.23
CA GLU A 543 44.48 21.05 -13.33
C GLU A 543 45.50 21.96 -12.62
#